data_AF-A0A7C6JB18-F1
#
_entry.id   AF-A0A7C6JB18-F1
#
_cell.length_a   1.000
_cell.length_b   1.000
_cell.length_c   1.000
_cell.angle_alpha   90.00
_cell.angle_beta   90.00
_cell.angle_gamma   90.00
#
_symmetry.space_group_name_H-M   'P 1'
#
loop_
_entity.id
_entity.type
_entity.pdbx_description
1 polymer ?
#
loop_
_entity_poly.entity_id
_entity_poly.type
_entity_poly.pdbx_seq_one_letter_code
_entity_poly.pdbx_strand_id
1 'polypeptide(L)'
;MGVIIGYSSDYILSKPEYGLDIYRYDYYADMTLALRFNRIDAIATEMDEAYVFCRMQPEFKIGLVAEEQLEYAYMFNADRPELLEQFNQFIRDFKKTEEYADMLRRVEASADAPFQAKKIENTVTTDRVLKVAAFDGWEPISYINAATGEWEGCDVELITYFANSLGAELELIDMSWEQMIIELSSGLVDLMLCPDSLMLAKDLEMSGNIVMSDWVFLKDIVLIVNKEEN
;
A
#
# COMPACT_ATOMS: atom_id res chain seq x y z
N MET A 1 14.26 -4.91 -16.04
CA MET A 1 13.71 -4.45 -14.74
C MET A 1 12.65 -5.45 -14.26
N GLY A 2 12.75 -5.88 -13.01
CA GLY A 2 11.75 -6.72 -12.36
C GLY A 2 10.64 -5.90 -11.72
N VAL A 3 9.40 -6.39 -11.82
CA VAL A 3 8.20 -5.84 -11.16
C VAL A 3 7.34 -6.99 -10.65
N ILE A 4 6.57 -6.75 -9.57
CA ILE A 4 5.47 -7.66 -9.20
C ILE A 4 4.29 -7.41 -10.13
N ILE A 5 3.71 -8.48 -10.67
CA ILE A 5 2.59 -8.38 -11.61
C ILE A 5 1.39 -7.69 -10.96
N GLY A 6 0.78 -6.76 -11.70
CA GLY A 6 -0.44 -6.08 -11.26
C GLY A 6 -0.26 -4.96 -10.24
N TYR A 7 0.96 -4.72 -9.76
CA TYR A 7 1.27 -3.60 -8.87
C TYR A 7 1.39 -2.30 -9.67
N SER A 8 1.28 -1.16 -8.96
CA SER A 8 1.49 0.17 -9.53
C SER A 8 2.79 0.29 -10.33
N SER A 9 3.89 -0.28 -9.83
CA SER A 9 5.17 -0.31 -10.52
C SER A 9 5.14 -1.03 -11.88
N ASP A 10 4.41 -2.14 -12.01
CA ASP A 10 4.20 -2.83 -13.29
C ASP A 10 3.37 -1.95 -14.23
N TYR A 11 2.22 -1.47 -13.76
CA TYR A 11 1.30 -0.69 -14.59
C TYR A 11 1.94 0.60 -15.13
N ILE A 12 2.64 1.33 -14.27
CA ILE A 12 3.20 2.64 -14.62
C ILE A 12 4.41 2.45 -15.53
N LEU A 13 5.38 1.61 -15.16
CA LEU A 13 6.66 1.53 -15.87
C LEU A 13 6.61 0.63 -17.11
N SER A 14 5.53 -0.13 -17.33
CA SER A 14 5.32 -0.89 -18.56
C SER A 14 4.93 -0.03 -19.77
N LYS A 15 4.73 1.28 -19.59
CA LYS A 15 4.39 2.17 -20.70
C LYS A 15 5.52 2.25 -21.72
N PRO A 16 5.23 2.22 -23.04
CA PRO A 16 6.25 2.21 -24.08
C PRO A 16 7.23 3.40 -24.04
N GLU A 17 6.81 4.53 -23.47
CA GLU A 17 7.63 5.74 -23.33
C GLU A 17 8.88 5.56 -22.48
N TYR A 18 8.88 4.62 -21.53
CA TYR A 18 10.08 4.31 -20.74
C TYR A 18 11.08 3.42 -21.48
N GLY A 19 10.64 2.67 -22.50
CA GLY A 19 11.51 1.80 -23.28
C GLY A 19 12.24 0.72 -22.46
N LEU A 20 11.60 0.20 -21.41
CA LEU A 20 12.18 -0.76 -20.47
C LEU A 20 11.85 -2.20 -20.83
N ASP A 21 12.81 -3.10 -20.67
CA ASP A 21 12.56 -4.55 -20.68
C ASP A 21 11.98 -4.97 -19.31
N ILE A 22 10.67 -5.27 -19.29
CA ILE A 22 9.93 -5.65 -18.08
C ILE A 22 9.90 -7.17 -17.90
N TYR A 23 10.31 -7.62 -16.73
CA TYR A 23 10.22 -9.00 -16.27
C TYR A 23 9.24 -9.04 -15.09
N ARG A 24 8.10 -9.73 -15.27
CA ARG A 24 7.06 -9.84 -14.25
C ARG A 24 7.28 -11.06 -13.37
N TYR A 25 7.06 -10.89 -12.07
CA TYR A 25 7.17 -11.94 -11.06
C TYR A 25 5.89 -11.99 -10.22
N ASP A 26 5.52 -13.20 -9.80
CA ASP A 26 4.42 -13.39 -8.84
C ASP A 26 4.91 -13.25 -7.38
N TYR A 27 6.21 -13.50 -7.13
CA TYR A 27 6.78 -13.54 -5.79
C TYR A 27 8.07 -12.70 -5.68
N TYR A 28 8.16 -11.90 -4.60
CA TYR A 28 9.34 -11.10 -4.28
C TYR A 28 10.63 -11.92 -4.18
N ALA A 29 10.56 -13.15 -3.66
CA ALA A 29 11.74 -14.01 -3.51
C ALA A 29 12.41 -14.31 -4.86
N ASP A 30 11.63 -14.66 -5.88
CA ASP A 30 12.15 -14.97 -7.22
C ASP A 30 12.72 -13.71 -7.89
N MET A 31 12.01 -12.59 -7.77
CA MET A 31 12.46 -11.30 -8.28
C MET A 31 13.78 -10.86 -7.62
N THR A 32 13.90 -11.04 -6.31
CA THR A 32 15.11 -10.72 -5.51
C THR A 32 16.29 -11.59 -5.92
N LEU A 33 16.08 -12.91 -6.12
CA LEU A 33 17.13 -13.80 -6.61
C LEU A 33 17.57 -13.41 -8.02
N ALA A 34 16.63 -13.03 -8.89
CA ALA A 34 16.93 -12.55 -10.23
C ALA A 34 17.82 -11.29 -10.19
N LEU A 35 17.52 -10.33 -9.31
CA LEU A 35 18.37 -9.16 -9.10
C LEU A 35 19.75 -9.58 -8.60
N ARG A 36 19.82 -10.37 -7.51
CA ARG A 36 21.09 -10.79 -6.88
C ARG A 36 22.05 -11.46 -7.86
N PHE A 37 21.52 -12.28 -8.78
CA PHE A 37 22.33 -12.99 -9.78
C PHE A 37 22.45 -12.24 -11.12
N ASN A 38 22.16 -10.94 -11.14
CA ASN A 38 22.24 -10.06 -12.32
C ASN A 38 21.47 -10.62 -13.53
N ARG A 39 20.30 -11.24 -13.28
CA ARG A 39 19.34 -11.64 -14.32
C ARG A 39 18.43 -10.49 -14.72
N ILE A 40 18.25 -9.52 -13.83
CA ILE A 40 17.63 -8.22 -14.06
C ILE A 40 18.54 -7.14 -13.47
N ASP A 41 18.51 -5.94 -14.04
CA ASP A 41 19.37 -4.83 -13.59
C ASP A 41 18.83 -4.10 -12.36
N ALA A 42 17.51 -4.12 -12.18
CA ALA A 42 16.82 -3.44 -11.09
C ALA A 42 15.45 -4.06 -10.80
N ILE A 43 14.96 -3.84 -9.59
CA ILE A 43 13.57 -4.09 -9.15
C ILE A 43 12.88 -2.73 -9.01
N ALA A 44 11.67 -2.56 -9.54
CA ALA A 44 10.85 -1.39 -9.24
C ALA A 44 9.82 -1.71 -8.14
N THR A 45 9.72 -0.84 -7.15
CA THR A 45 8.70 -0.90 -6.10
C THR A 45 8.49 0.49 -5.48
N GLU A 46 7.48 0.63 -4.63
CA GLU A 46 7.20 1.83 -3.84
C GLU A 46 8.32 2.11 -2.83
N MET A 47 8.63 3.39 -2.61
CA MET A 47 9.73 3.85 -1.74
C MET A 47 9.64 3.29 -0.31
N ASP A 48 8.44 3.26 0.27
CA ASP A 48 8.23 2.77 1.64
C ASP A 48 8.57 1.28 1.81
N GLU A 49 8.25 0.44 0.82
CA GLU A 49 8.66 -0.95 0.80
C GLU A 49 10.17 -1.08 0.55
N ALA A 50 10.71 -0.26 -0.36
CA ALA A 50 12.14 -0.26 -0.67
C ALA A 50 13.02 0.08 0.54
N TYR A 51 12.54 0.94 1.44
CA TYR A 51 13.20 1.23 2.72
C TYR A 51 13.39 -0.03 3.55
N VAL A 52 12.32 -0.80 3.77
CA VAL A 52 12.36 -2.04 4.54
C VAL A 52 13.20 -3.09 3.83
N PHE A 53 13.00 -3.24 2.51
CA PHE A 53 13.74 -4.20 1.70
C PHE A 53 15.26 -3.98 1.79
N CYS A 54 15.73 -2.76 1.54
CA CYS A 54 17.17 -2.45 1.54
C CYS A 54 17.78 -2.46 2.94
N ARG A 55 17.00 -2.13 3.99
CA ARG A 55 17.42 -2.25 5.39
C ARG A 55 17.65 -3.70 5.77
N MET A 56 16.75 -4.59 5.35
CA MET A 56 16.81 -6.03 5.65
C MET A 56 17.84 -6.78 4.79
N GLN A 57 18.11 -6.28 3.58
CA GLN A 57 19.00 -6.90 2.61
C GLN A 57 20.09 -5.91 2.17
N PRO A 58 21.15 -5.75 2.99
CA PRO A 58 22.13 -4.67 2.85
C PRO A 58 23.02 -4.78 1.60
N GLU A 59 22.97 -5.87 0.85
CA GLU A 59 23.60 -6.02 -0.46
C GLU A 59 22.88 -5.23 -1.56
N PHE A 60 21.64 -4.78 -1.32
CA PHE A 60 20.91 -3.93 -2.25
C PHE A 60 20.88 -2.47 -1.77
N LYS A 61 20.60 -1.56 -2.71
CA LYS A 61 20.36 -0.14 -2.43
C LYS A 61 19.25 0.39 -3.33
N ILE A 62 18.59 1.44 -2.84
CA ILE A 62 17.78 2.33 -3.68
C ILE A 62 18.76 3.08 -4.59
N GLY A 63 18.64 2.87 -5.90
CA GLY A 63 19.54 3.43 -6.91
C GLY A 63 19.04 4.73 -7.49
N LEU A 64 17.76 4.79 -7.86
CA LEU A 64 17.12 5.97 -8.43
C LEU A 64 15.63 6.01 -8.12
N VAL A 65 15.06 7.21 -8.19
CA VAL A 65 13.61 7.42 -8.17
C VAL A 65 13.12 7.47 -9.62
N ALA A 66 12.18 6.61 -9.97
CA ALA A 66 11.64 6.48 -11.33
C ALA A 66 10.45 7.42 -11.54
N GLU A 67 9.57 7.51 -10.55
CA GLU A 67 8.40 8.40 -10.52
C GLU A 67 8.23 8.96 -9.12
N GLU A 68 7.81 10.21 -9.01
CA GLU A 68 7.69 10.94 -7.75
C GLU A 68 6.26 11.45 -7.55
N GLN A 69 5.84 11.53 -6.29
CA GLN A 69 4.60 12.18 -5.86
C GLN A 69 3.36 11.64 -6.58
N LEU A 70 3.31 10.32 -6.77
CA LEU A 70 2.15 9.66 -7.33
C LEU A 70 1.04 9.62 -6.29
N GLU A 71 -0.16 9.99 -6.70
CA GLU A 71 -1.35 9.96 -5.86
C GLU A 71 -1.85 8.52 -5.69
N TYR A 72 -1.88 8.04 -4.45
CA TYR A 72 -2.35 6.69 -4.10
C TYR A 72 -3.63 6.78 -3.27
N ALA A 73 -4.60 5.92 -3.55
CA ALA A 73 -5.92 5.93 -2.93
C ALA A 73 -6.38 4.51 -2.54
N TYR A 74 -7.39 4.44 -1.68
CA TYR A 74 -8.03 3.16 -1.33
C TYR A 74 -9.21 2.87 -2.25
N MET A 75 -9.55 1.60 -2.36
CA MET A 75 -10.67 1.12 -3.15
C MET A 75 -11.90 0.88 -2.28
N PHE A 76 -13.05 1.31 -2.78
CA PHE A 76 -14.36 1.18 -2.15
C PHE A 76 -15.33 0.47 -3.09
N ASN A 77 -16.33 -0.17 -2.51
CA ASN A 77 -17.45 -0.72 -3.27
C ASN A 77 -18.30 0.44 -3.83
N ALA A 78 -18.57 0.43 -5.14
CA ALA A 78 -19.26 1.54 -5.80
C ALA A 78 -20.76 1.64 -5.48
N ASP A 79 -21.38 0.59 -4.94
CA ASP A 79 -22.76 0.62 -4.43
C ASP A 79 -22.87 1.28 -3.05
N ARG A 80 -21.75 1.75 -2.46
CA ARG A 80 -21.70 2.44 -1.15
C ARG A 80 -21.12 3.86 -1.24
N PRO A 81 -21.70 4.75 -2.08
CA PRO A 81 -21.17 6.09 -2.31
C PRO A 81 -21.13 6.96 -1.04
N GLU A 82 -21.99 6.70 -0.06
CA GLU A 82 -22.01 7.44 1.20
C GLU A 82 -20.79 7.14 2.08
N LEU A 83 -20.30 5.90 2.08
CA LEU A 83 -19.09 5.53 2.81
C LEU A 83 -17.86 6.16 2.15
N LEU A 84 -17.80 6.14 0.82
CA LEU A 84 -16.75 6.81 0.06
C LEU A 84 -16.72 8.31 0.36
N GLU A 85 -17.86 8.98 0.37
CA GLU A 85 -17.93 10.41 0.67
C GLU A 85 -17.53 10.72 2.12
N GLN A 86 -17.93 9.87 3.08
CA GLN A 86 -17.46 9.95 4.48
C GLN A 86 -15.93 9.82 4.57
N PHE A 87 -15.35 8.85 3.86
CA PHE A 87 -13.90 8.65 3.84
C PHE A 87 -13.19 9.83 3.18
N ASN A 88 -13.67 10.30 2.03
CA ASN A 88 -13.08 11.43 1.32
C ASN A 88 -13.12 12.71 2.17
N GLN A 89 -14.20 12.93 2.93
CA GLN A 89 -14.22 14.04 3.88
C GLN A 89 -13.23 13.84 5.02
N PHE A 90 -13.19 12.65 5.62
CA PHE A 90 -12.24 12.31 6.68
C PHE A 90 -10.79 12.54 6.23
N ILE A 91 -10.37 12.00 5.07
CA ILE A 91 -8.97 12.05 4.64
C ILE A 91 -8.53 13.48 4.33
N ARG A 92 -9.42 14.32 3.77
CA ARG A 92 -9.15 15.75 3.55
C ARG A 92 -8.86 16.52 4.84
N ASP A 93 -9.47 16.13 5.95
CA ASP A 93 -9.26 16.76 7.24
C ASP A 93 -8.11 16.12 8.01
N PHE A 94 -8.00 14.79 7.97
CA PHE A 94 -6.96 14.03 8.66
C PHE A 94 -5.56 14.37 8.17
N LYS A 95 -5.38 14.63 6.86
CA LYS A 95 -4.10 15.09 6.29
C LYS A 95 -3.57 16.40 6.87
N LYS A 96 -4.42 17.18 7.53
CA LYS A 96 -4.02 18.46 8.16
C LYS A 96 -3.54 18.27 9.61
N THR A 97 -3.60 17.05 10.15
CA THR A 97 -3.29 16.78 11.55
C THR A 97 -1.84 16.32 11.75
N GLU A 98 -1.37 16.43 12.98
CA GLU A 98 -0.02 15.97 13.35
C GLU A 98 0.08 14.44 13.31
N GLU A 99 -1.01 13.73 13.57
CA GLU A 99 -1.06 12.26 13.50
C GLU A 99 -0.73 11.78 12.08
N TYR A 100 -1.32 12.38 11.06
CA TYR A 100 -1.02 12.06 9.67
C TYR A 100 0.44 12.39 9.32
N ALA A 101 0.92 13.59 9.68
CA ALA A 101 2.31 13.97 9.43
C ALA A 101 3.31 13.05 10.15
N ASP A 102 3.00 12.62 11.37
CA ASP A 102 3.83 11.73 12.16
C ASP A 102 3.90 10.31 11.57
N MET A 103 2.80 9.77 11.07
CA MET A 103 2.80 8.48 10.36
C MET A 103 3.77 8.50 9.18
N LEU A 104 3.72 9.54 8.34
CA LEU A 104 4.63 9.66 7.19
C LEU A 104 6.10 9.75 7.62
N ARG A 105 6.40 10.56 8.64
CA ARG A 105 7.79 10.64 9.17
C ARG A 105 8.30 9.29 9.69
N ARG A 106 7.43 8.46 10.29
CA ARG A 106 7.80 7.11 10.75
C ARG A 106 7.98 6.12 9.62
N VAL A 107 7.18 6.25 8.54
CA VAL A 107 7.39 5.50 7.30
C VAL A 107 8.76 5.86 6.70
N GLU A 108 9.09 7.15 6.57
CA GLU A 108 10.41 7.59 6.08
C GLU A 108 11.56 7.08 6.96
N ALA A 109 11.42 7.16 8.28
CA ALA A 109 12.41 6.63 9.23
C ALA A 109 12.62 5.10 9.11
N SER A 110 11.73 4.40 8.40
CA SER A 110 11.87 2.97 8.15
C SER A 110 13.07 2.63 7.27
N ALA A 111 13.66 3.62 6.58
CA ALA A 111 14.92 3.47 5.87
C ALA A 111 16.08 3.05 6.78
N ASP A 112 16.06 3.51 8.03
CA ASP A 112 17.18 3.37 8.97
C ASP A 112 16.87 2.43 10.16
N ALA A 113 15.61 2.30 10.56
CA ALA A 113 15.19 1.50 11.71
C ALA A 113 13.81 0.86 11.49
N PRO A 114 13.46 -0.25 12.20
CA PRO A 114 12.12 -0.84 12.13
C PRO A 114 10.99 0.18 12.37
N PHE A 115 9.88 0.03 11.65
CA PHE A 115 8.72 0.90 11.82
C PHE A 115 8.26 0.88 13.28
N GLN A 116 7.96 2.06 13.81
CA GLN A 116 7.52 2.21 15.20
C GLN A 116 6.01 2.43 15.21
N ALA A 117 5.23 1.35 15.05
CA ALA A 117 3.77 1.41 15.01
C ALA A 117 3.20 2.03 16.31
N LYS A 118 2.17 2.86 16.18
CA LYS A 118 1.39 3.37 17.31
C LYS A 118 0.08 2.62 17.37
N LYS A 119 -0.17 1.93 18.48
CA LYS A 119 -1.46 1.29 18.72
C LYS A 119 -2.53 2.35 18.94
N ILE A 120 -3.52 2.41 18.06
CA ILE A 120 -4.71 3.24 18.18
C ILE A 120 -5.85 2.35 18.67
N GLU A 121 -6.51 2.74 19.76
CA GLU A 121 -7.66 1.98 20.28
C GLU A 121 -8.90 2.22 19.42
N ASN A 122 -9.59 1.16 19.00
CA ASN A 122 -10.87 1.27 18.29
C ASN A 122 -12.02 1.51 19.29
N THR A 123 -12.49 2.75 19.37
CA THR A 123 -13.55 3.17 20.29
C THR A 123 -14.91 3.09 19.61
N VAL A 124 -15.62 1.99 19.86
CA VAL A 124 -16.93 1.71 19.26
C VAL A 124 -18.04 2.48 20.00
N THR A 125 -18.84 3.24 19.27
CA THR A 125 -19.94 4.05 19.82
C THR A 125 -21.28 3.83 19.11
N THR A 126 -21.30 2.96 18.10
CA THR A 126 -22.48 2.57 17.31
C THR A 126 -22.46 1.07 17.05
N ASP A 127 -23.56 0.51 16.55
CA ASP A 127 -23.62 -0.90 16.12
C ASP A 127 -23.03 -1.13 14.70
N ARG A 128 -22.36 -0.11 14.13
CA ARG A 128 -21.75 -0.19 12.79
C ARG A 128 -20.47 -1.01 12.86
N VAL A 129 -20.31 -1.93 11.91
CA VAL A 129 -19.04 -2.63 11.64
C VAL A 129 -18.49 -2.12 10.31
N LEU A 130 -17.22 -1.75 10.29
CA LEU A 130 -16.46 -1.41 9.09
C LEU A 130 -15.58 -2.61 8.73
N LYS A 131 -15.96 -3.33 7.68
CA LYS A 131 -15.25 -4.52 7.20
C LYS A 131 -14.21 -4.12 6.18
N VAL A 132 -12.94 -4.39 6.49
CA VAL A 132 -11.81 -3.91 5.72
C VAL A 132 -10.98 -5.11 5.29
N ALA A 133 -10.88 -5.31 3.99
CA ALA A 133 -9.94 -6.28 3.45
C ALA A 133 -8.53 -5.67 3.49
N ALA A 134 -7.56 -6.39 4.03
CA ALA A 134 -6.18 -5.95 4.20
C ALA A 134 -5.22 -7.03 3.70
N PHE A 135 -3.98 -6.62 3.40
CA PHE A 135 -2.94 -7.50 2.91
C PHE A 135 -1.77 -7.54 3.91
N ASP A 136 -1.49 -8.71 4.47
CA ASP A 136 -0.32 -8.94 5.34
C ASP A 136 0.94 -9.19 4.50
N GLY A 137 1.55 -8.12 4.01
CA GLY A 137 2.75 -8.25 3.19
C GLY A 137 3.46 -6.97 2.80
N TRP A 138 3.04 -5.82 3.32
CA TRP A 138 3.58 -4.52 2.92
C TRP A 138 4.07 -3.73 4.15
N GLU A 139 5.14 -4.18 4.81
CA GLU A 139 5.80 -3.36 5.84
C GLU A 139 6.47 -2.14 5.18
N PRO A 140 6.26 -0.89 5.65
CA PRO A 140 5.64 -0.47 6.93
C PRO A 140 4.17 0.02 6.82
N ILE A 141 3.49 -0.31 5.73
CA ILE A 141 2.13 0.16 5.38
C ILE A 141 1.06 -0.68 6.07
N SER A 142 1.04 -1.99 5.84
CA SER A 142 0.12 -2.95 6.46
C SER A 142 0.78 -4.34 6.56
N TYR A 143 0.86 -4.86 7.79
CA TYR A 143 1.43 -6.17 8.08
C TYR A 143 0.95 -6.68 9.45
N ILE A 144 1.05 -7.98 9.68
CA ILE A 144 0.84 -8.62 10.98
C ILE A 144 2.20 -8.78 11.64
N ASN A 145 2.37 -8.18 12.81
CA ASN A 145 3.61 -8.29 13.56
C ASN A 145 3.76 -9.72 14.09
N ALA A 146 4.78 -10.44 13.61
CA ALA A 146 5.01 -11.84 13.96
C ALA A 146 5.24 -12.09 15.47
N ALA A 147 5.64 -11.07 16.25
CA ALA A 147 5.85 -11.19 17.69
C ALA A 147 4.57 -10.99 18.50
N THR A 148 3.66 -10.12 18.05
CA THR A 148 2.42 -9.78 18.78
C THR A 148 1.18 -10.48 18.21
N GLY A 149 1.21 -10.84 16.92
CA GLY A 149 0.06 -11.32 16.16
C GLY A 149 -0.98 -10.23 15.86
N GLU A 150 -0.64 -8.96 16.05
CA GLU A 150 -1.53 -7.82 15.82
C GLU A 150 -1.22 -7.14 14.48
N TRP A 151 -2.25 -6.58 13.84
CA TRP A 151 -2.08 -5.69 12.70
C TRP A 151 -1.30 -4.43 13.10
N GLU A 152 -0.29 -4.09 12.31
CA GLU A 152 0.53 -2.89 12.42
C GLU A 152 0.73 -2.25 11.06
N GLY A 153 1.11 -0.98 11.06
CA GLY A 153 1.45 -0.22 9.86
C GLY A 153 0.71 1.10 9.76
N CYS A 154 1.21 1.97 8.88
CA CYS A 154 0.65 3.30 8.64
C CYS A 154 -0.85 3.24 8.26
N ASP A 155 -1.25 2.28 7.45
CA ASP A 155 -2.63 2.16 6.99
C ASP A 155 -3.56 1.64 8.08
N VAL A 156 -3.06 0.73 8.92
CA VAL A 156 -3.78 0.20 10.08
C VAL A 156 -4.10 1.32 11.07
N GLU A 157 -3.15 2.22 11.31
CA GLU A 157 -3.37 3.40 12.14
C GLU A 157 -4.42 4.32 11.52
N LEU A 158 -4.27 4.68 10.24
CA LEU A 158 -5.18 5.58 9.52
C LEU A 158 -6.60 5.04 9.49
N ILE A 159 -6.79 3.77 9.15
CA ILE A 159 -8.12 3.18 9.07
C ILE A 159 -8.78 3.06 10.45
N THR A 160 -7.99 2.89 11.51
CA THR A 160 -8.52 2.91 12.88
C THR A 160 -9.01 4.31 13.25
N TYR A 161 -8.32 5.38 12.87
CA TYR A 161 -8.83 6.75 13.02
C TYR A 161 -10.13 6.96 12.24
N PHE A 162 -10.22 6.43 11.01
CA PHE A 162 -11.45 6.51 10.24
C PHE A 162 -12.61 5.75 10.90
N ALA A 163 -12.39 4.51 11.33
CA ALA A 163 -13.41 3.71 12.04
C ALA A 163 -13.90 4.43 13.30
N ASN A 164 -12.99 5.02 14.07
CA ASN A 164 -13.32 5.83 15.25
C ASN A 164 -14.15 7.07 14.90
N SER A 165 -13.86 7.74 13.77
CA SER A 165 -14.66 8.87 13.28
C SER A 165 -16.11 8.50 12.95
N LEU A 166 -16.33 7.23 12.60
CA LEU A 166 -17.65 6.66 12.34
C LEU A 166 -18.32 6.09 13.60
N GLY A 167 -17.56 5.95 14.70
CA GLY A 167 -17.98 5.19 15.87
C GLY A 167 -18.18 3.69 15.61
N ALA A 168 -17.53 3.15 14.58
CA ALA A 168 -17.69 1.79 14.10
C ALA A 168 -16.65 0.84 14.72
N GLU A 169 -17.03 -0.43 14.87
CA GLU A 169 -16.09 -1.54 15.07
C GLU A 169 -15.29 -1.75 13.78
N LEU A 170 -13.96 -1.81 13.90
CA LEU A 170 -13.07 -2.10 12.79
C LEU A 170 -12.81 -3.62 12.74
N GLU A 171 -13.17 -4.24 11.61
CA GLU A 171 -12.87 -5.64 11.31
C GLU A 171 -11.87 -5.70 10.15
N LEU A 172 -10.59 -5.96 10.47
CA LEU A 172 -9.54 -6.19 9.47
C LEU A 172 -9.47 -7.67 9.10
N ILE A 173 -9.55 -7.97 7.80
CA ILE A 173 -9.59 -9.33 7.28
C ILE A 173 -8.43 -9.51 6.30
N ASP A 174 -7.49 -10.39 6.64
CA ASP A 174 -6.37 -10.74 5.75
C ASP A 174 -6.86 -11.52 4.53
N MET A 175 -6.49 -11.05 3.33
CA MET A 175 -6.91 -11.62 2.06
C MET A 175 -5.84 -11.44 0.98
N SER A 176 -5.79 -12.40 0.05
CA SER A 176 -5.07 -12.22 -1.22
C SER A 176 -5.69 -11.11 -2.08
N TRP A 177 -4.89 -10.47 -2.94
CA TRP A 177 -5.36 -9.42 -3.84
C TRP A 177 -6.60 -9.81 -4.65
N GLU A 178 -6.59 -11.00 -5.26
CA GLU A 178 -7.70 -11.49 -6.06
C GLU A 178 -8.97 -11.66 -5.22
N GLN A 179 -8.84 -12.16 -3.99
CA GLN A 179 -9.95 -12.31 -3.06
C GLN A 179 -10.51 -10.95 -2.64
N MET A 180 -9.64 -9.97 -2.34
CA MET A 180 -10.06 -8.61 -2.00
C MET A 180 -10.92 -7.98 -3.08
N ILE A 181 -10.52 -8.10 -4.35
CA ILE A 181 -11.27 -7.55 -5.50
C ILE A 181 -12.66 -8.20 -5.62
N ILE A 182 -12.74 -9.53 -5.44
CA ILE A 182 -14.01 -10.28 -5.49
C ILE A 182 -14.93 -9.86 -4.34
N GLU A 183 -14.41 -9.85 -3.11
CA GLU A 183 -15.20 -9.54 -1.92
C GLU A 183 -15.63 -8.08 -1.89
N LEU A 184 -14.76 -7.16 -2.31
CA LEU A 184 -15.12 -5.75 -2.45
C LEU A 184 -16.21 -5.58 -3.50
N SER A 185 -16.07 -6.17 -4.69
CA SER A 185 -17.06 -6.05 -5.77
C SER A 185 -18.43 -6.62 -5.39
N SER A 186 -18.45 -7.69 -4.60
CA SER A 186 -19.69 -8.32 -4.09
C SER A 186 -20.29 -7.60 -2.88
N GLY A 187 -19.57 -6.65 -2.28
CA GLY A 187 -19.99 -5.89 -1.10
C GLY A 187 -19.89 -6.65 0.21
N LEU A 188 -19.13 -7.76 0.24
CA LEU A 188 -18.84 -8.53 1.47
C LEU A 188 -17.90 -7.77 2.42
N VAL A 189 -17.01 -6.96 1.84
CA VAL A 189 -16.19 -5.96 2.54
C VAL A 189 -16.53 -4.56 2.05
N ASP A 190 -16.18 -3.56 2.86
CA ASP A 190 -16.55 -2.16 2.63
C ASP A 190 -15.47 -1.41 1.85
N LEU A 191 -14.19 -1.73 2.11
CA LEU A 191 -13.02 -1.15 1.45
C LEU A 191 -11.84 -2.10 1.46
N MET A 192 -10.90 -1.87 0.55
CA MET A 192 -9.57 -2.51 0.52
C MET A 192 -8.53 -1.55 1.07
N LEU A 193 -7.83 -1.99 2.12
CA LEU A 193 -6.71 -1.31 2.75
C LEU A 193 -5.40 -1.73 2.07
N CYS A 194 -5.31 -1.37 0.80
CA CYS A 194 -4.13 -1.54 -0.03
C CYS A 194 -4.09 -0.34 -0.99
N PRO A 195 -3.33 0.72 -0.66
CA PRO A 195 -3.33 1.94 -1.43
C PRO A 195 -2.64 1.67 -2.76
N ASP A 196 -3.29 2.10 -3.84
CA ASP A 196 -2.76 1.91 -5.19
C ASP A 196 -2.86 3.21 -5.97
N SER A 197 -2.08 3.34 -7.04
CA SER A 197 -2.02 4.58 -7.81
C SER A 197 -3.37 4.90 -8.45
N LEU A 198 -3.81 6.15 -8.32
CA LEU A 198 -4.99 6.67 -9.02
C LEU A 198 -4.88 6.56 -10.56
N MET A 199 -3.69 6.30 -11.09
CA MET A 199 -3.51 6.01 -12.52
C MET A 199 -4.20 4.72 -12.97
N LEU A 200 -4.49 3.80 -12.04
CA LEU A 200 -5.23 2.57 -12.26
C LEU A 200 -6.76 2.75 -12.12
N ALA A 201 -7.22 3.88 -11.56
CA ALA A 201 -8.61 4.08 -11.17
C ALA A 201 -9.59 3.77 -12.30
N LYS A 202 -9.33 4.29 -13.50
CA LYS A 202 -10.19 4.07 -14.66
C LYS A 202 -10.30 2.59 -15.05
N ASP A 203 -9.20 1.85 -15.02
CA ASP A 203 -9.19 0.44 -15.40
C ASP A 203 -9.86 -0.42 -14.33
N LEU A 204 -9.64 -0.11 -13.04
CA LEU A 204 -10.33 -0.73 -11.91
C LEU A 204 -11.84 -0.49 -11.98
N GLU A 205 -12.26 0.76 -12.19
CA GLU A 205 -13.67 1.15 -12.36
C GLU A 205 -14.33 0.48 -13.56
N MET A 206 -13.60 0.28 -14.66
CA MET A 206 -14.10 -0.43 -15.84
C MET A 206 -14.22 -1.94 -15.61
N SER A 207 -13.45 -2.50 -14.68
CA SER A 207 -13.35 -3.94 -14.44
C SER A 207 -14.43 -4.48 -13.49
N GLY A 208 -15.10 -3.63 -12.72
CA GLY A 208 -16.03 -4.09 -11.70
C GLY A 208 -16.73 -2.97 -10.93
N ASN A 209 -17.27 -3.34 -9.77
CA ASN A 209 -18.06 -2.47 -8.91
C ASN A 209 -17.16 -1.77 -7.87
N ILE A 210 -16.06 -1.19 -8.34
CA ILE A 210 -14.99 -0.64 -7.53
C ILE A 210 -14.74 0.81 -7.94
N VAL A 211 -14.58 1.69 -6.97
CA VAL A 211 -14.20 3.10 -7.15
C VAL A 211 -13.08 3.44 -6.18
N MET A 212 -12.25 4.43 -6.51
CA MET A 212 -11.16 4.88 -5.64
C MET A 212 -11.52 6.15 -4.86
N SER A 213 -10.93 6.29 -3.67
CA SER A 213 -11.05 7.49 -2.84
C SER A 213 -10.28 8.69 -3.41
N ASP A 214 -10.45 9.84 -2.77
CA ASP A 214 -9.43 10.89 -2.82
C ASP A 214 -8.08 10.30 -2.40
N TRP A 215 -6.98 10.84 -2.94
CA TRP A 215 -5.66 10.31 -2.62
C TRP A 215 -5.37 10.40 -1.12
N VAL A 216 -4.85 9.31 -0.59
CA VAL A 216 -4.45 9.12 0.81
C VAL A 216 -2.98 9.48 0.94
N PHE A 217 -2.12 8.94 0.08
CA PHE A 217 -0.67 9.10 0.14
C PHE A 217 -0.10 9.67 -1.16
N LEU A 218 1.06 10.32 -1.05
CA LEU A 218 1.97 10.55 -2.17
C LEU A 218 3.09 9.53 -2.04
N LYS A 219 3.28 8.72 -3.07
CA LYS A 219 4.31 7.68 -3.09
C LYS A 219 5.22 7.88 -4.29
N ASP A 220 6.47 7.49 -4.11
CA ASP A 220 7.45 7.44 -5.18
C ASP A 220 7.66 5.98 -5.58
N ILE A 221 7.86 5.72 -6.88
CA ILE A 221 8.35 4.43 -7.37
C ILE A 221 9.86 4.56 -7.54
N VAL A 222 10.60 3.62 -6.94
CA VAL A 222 12.05 3.60 -6.97
C VAL A 222 12.59 2.33 -7.58
N LEU A 223 13.84 2.38 -8.03
CA LEU A 223 14.56 1.22 -8.51
C LEU A 223 15.60 0.77 -7.49
N ILE A 224 15.46 -0.47 -7.03
CA ILE A 224 16.42 -1.17 -6.19
C ILE A 224 17.44 -1.89 -7.09
N VAL A 225 18.72 -1.75 -6.78
CA VAL A 225 19.83 -2.34 -7.53
C VAL A 225 20.80 -3.07 -6.61
N ASN A 226 21.62 -3.97 -7.15
CA ASN A 226 22.77 -4.51 -6.42
C ASN A 226 23.72 -3.36 -6.03
N LYS A 227 24.28 -3.40 -4.82
CA LYS A 227 25.48 -2.63 -4.51
C LYS A 227 26.64 -3.24 -5.30
N GLU A 228 27.46 -2.38 -5.91
CA GLU A 228 28.72 -2.84 -6.52
C GLU A 228 29.59 -3.47 -5.44
N GLU A 229 30.17 -4.64 -5.72
CA GLU A 229 31.20 -5.22 -4.87
C GLU A 229 32.43 -4.30 -4.93
N ASN A 230 32.86 -3.75 -3.78
CA ASN A 230 34.10 -2.99 -3.65
C ASN A 230 35.33 -3.86 -3.90
#